data_AF-A0A519VVC4-F1
#
_entry.id   AF-A0A519VVC4-F1
#
_cell.length_a   1.000
_cell.length_b   1.000
_cell.length_c   1.000
_cell.angle_alpha   90.00
_cell.angle_beta   90.00
_cell.angle_gamma   90.00
#
_symmetry.space_group_name_H-M   'P 1'
#
loop_
_entity.id
_entity.type
_entity.pdbx_description
1 polymer ?
#
loop_
_entity_poly.entity_id
_entity_poly.type
_entity_poly.pdbx_seq_one_letter_code
_entity_poly.pdbx_strand_id
1 'polypeptide(L)'
;MDKSLHKPSFKLNELQATAICGNDISSSCLYVAALTISYAGQYAWISLIVVGLVLYLFRKIYGEVVGALPLNGGAYNVLLNTTS
;
A
#
# COMPACT_ATOMS: atom_id res chain seq x y z
N MET A 1 28.64 -12.50 -24.78
CA MET A 1 27.41 -11.71 -24.56
C MET A 1 27.48 -11.14 -23.15
N ASP A 2 27.57 -9.83 -23.10
CA ASP A 2 27.86 -8.98 -21.94
C ASP A 2 26.86 -9.22 -20.78
N LYS A 3 27.38 -9.50 -19.58
CA LYS A 3 26.61 -9.64 -18.31
C LYS A 3 26.65 -8.35 -17.48
N SER A 4 26.63 -7.18 -18.11
CA SER A 4 26.91 -5.90 -17.42
C SER A 4 25.75 -4.90 -17.45
N LEU A 5 24.51 -5.29 -17.80
CA LEU A 5 23.46 -4.30 -18.12
C LEU A 5 22.10 -4.45 -17.42
N HIS A 6 22.10 -4.66 -16.09
CA HIS A 6 20.97 -4.24 -15.24
C HIS A 6 21.37 -4.11 -13.77
N LYS A 7 22.10 -3.04 -13.42
CA LYS A 7 22.20 -2.61 -12.02
C LYS A 7 21.05 -1.63 -11.81
N PRO A 8 19.96 -1.97 -11.08
CA PRO A 8 18.91 -1.00 -10.81
C PRO A 8 19.53 0.16 -10.03
N SER A 9 19.58 1.33 -10.67
CA SER A 9 20.48 2.42 -10.29
C SER A 9 20.00 3.27 -9.10
N PHE A 10 18.87 2.95 -8.48
CA PHE A 10 18.39 3.71 -7.32
C PHE A 10 17.45 2.85 -6.46
N LYS A 11 17.84 2.61 -5.20
CA LYS A 11 16.93 2.05 -4.20
C LYS A 11 16.36 3.20 -3.37
N LEU A 12 15.05 3.17 -3.13
CA LEU A 12 14.42 4.12 -2.23
C LEU A 12 14.85 3.83 -0.79
N ASN A 13 15.13 4.89 -0.03
CA ASN A 13 15.27 4.77 1.41
C ASN A 13 13.90 4.53 2.07
N GLU A 14 13.90 4.03 3.30
CA GLU A 14 12.69 3.69 4.06
C GLU A 14 11.70 4.86 4.13
N LEU A 15 12.18 6.09 4.35
CA LEU A 15 11.35 7.29 4.38
C LEU A 15 10.69 7.60 3.03
N GLN A 16 11.42 7.43 1.93
CA GLN A 16 10.87 7.68 0.60
C GLN A 16 9.82 6.61 0.23
N ALA A 17 10.10 5.35 0.53
CA ALA A 17 9.15 4.25 0.34
C ALA A 17 7.89 4.44 1.20
N THR A 18 8.05 4.85 2.46
CA THR A 18 6.94 5.17 3.36
C THR A 18 6.14 6.37 2.89
N ALA A 19 6.79 7.41 2.39
CA ALA A 19 6.12 8.60 1.85
C ALA A 19 5.28 8.28 0.61
N ILE A 20 5.78 7.43 -0.30
CA ILE A 20 5.03 7.00 -1.49
C ILE A 20 3.80 6.20 -1.07
N CYS A 21 3.96 5.16 -0.25
CA CYS A 21 2.86 4.34 0.23
C CYS A 21 1.84 5.15 1.05
N GLY A 22 2.32 6.01 1.94
CA GLY A 22 1.49 6.87 2.77
C GLY A 22 0.68 7.87 1.94
N ASN A 23 1.26 8.44 0.89
CA ASN A 23 0.55 9.31 -0.03
C ASN A 23 -0.53 8.55 -0.82
N ASP A 24 -0.25 7.32 -1.27
CA ASP A 24 -1.20 6.50 -2.03
C ASP A 24 -2.47 6.14 -1.21
N ILE A 25 -2.27 5.69 0.03
CA ILE A 25 -3.36 5.37 0.96
C ILE A 25 -4.12 6.64 1.38
N SER A 26 -3.39 7.69 1.77
CA SER A 26 -3.99 8.91 2.32
C SER A 26 -4.74 9.69 1.25
N SER A 27 -4.18 9.80 0.04
CA SER A 27 -4.85 10.47 -1.09
C SER A 27 -6.20 9.82 -1.38
N SER A 28 -6.24 8.48 -1.43
CA SER A 28 -7.47 7.72 -1.66
C SER A 28 -8.49 7.88 -0.52
N CYS A 29 -8.06 7.83 0.75
CA CYS A 29 -8.95 8.00 1.90
C CYS A 29 -9.47 9.43 2.04
N LEU A 30 -8.62 10.43 1.87
CA LEU A 30 -8.99 11.86 1.97
C LEU A 30 -9.95 12.26 0.85
N TYR A 31 -9.81 11.67 -0.35
CA TYR A 31 -10.76 11.86 -1.43
C TYR A 31 -12.19 11.43 -1.03
N VAL A 32 -12.33 10.29 -0.35
CA VAL A 32 -13.62 9.77 0.12
C VAL A 32 -14.07 10.41 1.44
N ALA A 33 -13.15 11.00 2.21
CA ALA A 33 -13.47 11.63 3.49
C ALA A 33 -14.46 12.79 3.34
N ALA A 34 -14.34 13.62 2.30
CA ALA A 34 -15.28 14.72 2.05
C ALA A 34 -16.72 14.22 1.77
N LEU A 35 -16.85 13.13 1.01
CA LEU A 35 -18.14 12.48 0.77
C LEU A 35 -18.69 11.87 2.06
N THR A 36 -17.83 11.25 2.86
CA THR A 36 -18.19 10.64 4.15
C THR A 36 -18.70 11.69 5.13
N ILE A 37 -18.06 12.86 5.20
CA ILE A 37 -18.50 14.00 6.01
C ILE A 37 -19.84 14.54 5.52
N SER A 38 -20.03 14.60 4.20
CA SER A 38 -21.27 15.11 3.60
C SER A 38 -22.50 14.25 3.98
N TYR A 39 -22.34 12.92 4.08
CA TYR A 39 -23.45 12.02 4.44
C TYR A 39 -23.56 11.73 5.94
N ALA A 40 -22.45 11.53 6.64
CA ALA A 40 -22.46 11.10 8.06
C ALA A 40 -22.37 12.27 9.05
N GLY A 41 -22.09 13.50 8.57
CA GLY A 41 -21.97 14.70 9.40
C GLY A 41 -21.00 14.50 10.57
N GLN A 42 -21.46 14.79 11.79
CA GLN A 42 -20.67 14.68 13.01
C GLN A 42 -20.14 13.26 13.29
N TYR A 43 -20.72 12.22 12.69
CA TYR A 43 -20.34 10.83 12.92
C TYR A 43 -19.29 10.30 11.92
N ALA A 44 -18.84 11.13 10.97
CA ALA A 44 -17.89 10.72 9.93
C ALA A 44 -16.57 10.14 10.46
N TRP A 45 -16.11 10.59 11.63
CA TRP A 45 -14.91 10.08 12.28
C TRP A 45 -15.03 8.59 12.64
N ILE A 46 -16.22 8.09 12.96
CA ILE A 46 -16.47 6.68 13.24
C ILE A 46 -16.19 5.85 11.98
N SER A 47 -16.72 6.27 10.84
CA SER A 47 -16.47 5.63 9.55
C SER A 47 -14.98 5.63 9.17
N LEU A 48 -14.28 6.75 9.41
CA LEU A 48 -12.83 6.85 9.14
C LEU A 48 -12.00 5.96 10.07
N ILE A 49 -12.40 5.80 11.34
CA ILE A 49 -11.77 4.85 12.27
C ILE A 49 -11.95 3.41 11.78
N VAL A 50 -13.14 3.04 11.32
CA VAL A 50 -13.40 1.68 10.79
C VAL A 50 -12.50 1.41 9.58
N VAL A 51 -12.38 2.35 8.65
CA VAL A 51 -11.45 2.23 7.51
C VAL A 51 -10.00 2.06 8.00
N GLY A 52 -9.56 2.89 8.95
CA GLY A 52 -8.23 2.77 9.55
C GLY A 52 -7.97 1.42 10.21
N LEU A 53 -8.96 0.86 10.90
CA LEU A 53 -8.88 -0.46 11.52
C LEU A 53 -8.74 -1.58 10.46
N VAL A 54 -9.53 -1.51 9.38
CA VAL A 54 -9.43 -2.46 8.27
C VAL A 54 -8.03 -2.40 7.64
N LEU A 55 -7.53 -1.20 7.31
CA LEU A 55 -6.19 -1.01 6.76
C LEU A 55 -5.09 -1.52 7.72
N TYR A 56 -5.28 -1.36 9.03
CA TYR A 56 -4.35 -1.87 10.03
C TYR A 56 -4.27 -3.39 10.04
N LEU A 57 -5.40 -4.10 9.87
CA LEU A 57 -5.41 -5.56 9.77
C LEU A 57 -4.65 -6.03 8.52
N PHE A 58 -4.79 -5.33 7.40
CA PHE A 58 -4.05 -5.63 6.17
C PHE A 58 -2.53 -5.48 6.29
N ARG A 59 -2.03 -4.62 7.21
CA ARG A 59 -0.59 -4.42 7.42
C ARG A 59 0.19 -5.73 7.61
N LYS A 60 -0.38 -6.65 8.38
CA LYS A 60 0.27 -7.94 8.67
C LYS A 60 0.39 -8.81 7.42
N ILE A 61 -0.67 -8.84 6.62
CA ILE A 61 -0.73 -9.59 5.37
C ILE A 61 0.32 -9.06 4.38
N TYR A 62 0.41 -7.74 4.19
CA TYR A 62 1.45 -7.16 3.32
C TYR A 62 2.87 -7.46 3.81
N GLY A 63 3.10 -7.44 5.13
CA GLY A 63 4.40 -7.77 5.72
C GLY A 63 4.83 -9.21 5.46
N GLU A 64 3.91 -10.17 5.62
CA GLU A 64 4.20 -11.60 5.37
C GLU A 64 4.42 -11.88 3.88
N VAL A 65 3.57 -11.30 3.02
CA VAL A 65 3.60 -11.53 1.58
C VAL A 65 4.83 -10.88 0.91
N VAL A 66 5.15 -9.62 1.25
CA VAL A 66 6.32 -8.93 0.70
C VAL A 66 7.63 -9.47 1.30
N GLY A 67 7.59 -9.96 2.55
CA GLY A 67 8.71 -10.67 3.16
C GLY A 67 9.02 -12.01 2.49
N ALA A 68 7.99 -12.76 2.09
CA ALA A 68 8.14 -14.05 1.42
C ALA A 68 8.58 -13.92 -0.05
N LEU A 69 8.09 -12.88 -0.75
CA LEU A 69 8.41 -12.61 -2.15
C LEU A 69 8.88 -11.16 -2.34
N PRO A 70 10.16 -10.84 -2.05
CA PRO A 70 10.73 -9.50 -2.15
C PRO A 70 11.03 -9.12 -3.61
N LEU A 71 10.01 -9.20 -4.46
CA LEU A 71 10.06 -8.92 -5.88
C LEU A 71 9.31 -7.61 -6.19
N ASN A 72 9.86 -6.82 -7.11
CA ASN A 72 9.21 -5.61 -7.60
C ASN A 72 7.95 -6.02 -8.38
N GLY A 73 6.77 -5.75 -7.83
CA GLY A 73 5.49 -6.18 -8.42
C GLY A 73 4.38 -6.41 -7.40
N GLY A 74 4.69 -6.44 -6.10
CA GLY A 74 3.70 -6.50 -5.03
C GLY A 74 2.68 -7.63 -5.22
N ALA A 75 1.40 -7.31 -5.10
CA ALA A 75 0.32 -8.29 -5.25
C ALA A 75 0.28 -8.99 -6.61
N TYR A 76 0.66 -8.31 -7.71
CA TYR A 76 0.68 -8.93 -9.05
C TYR A 76 1.68 -10.08 -9.13
N ASN A 77 2.87 -9.89 -8.56
CA ASN A 77 3.88 -10.93 -8.54
C ASN A 77 3.47 -12.10 -7.64
N VAL A 78 2.77 -11.82 -6.53
CA VAL A 78 2.23 -12.86 -5.65
C VAL A 78 1.18 -13.68 -6.39
N LEU A 79 0.28 -13.04 -7.14
CA LEU A 79 -0.73 -13.71 -7.95
C LEU A 79 -0.11 -14.59 -9.03
N LEU A 80 0.89 -14.10 -9.78
CA LEU A 80 1.58 -14.92 -10.77
C LEU A 80 2.33 -16.12 -10.18
N ASN A 81 2.83 -16.00 -8.95
CA ASN A 81 3.57 -17.08 -8.28
C ASN A 81 2.67 -18.02 -7.45
N THR A 82 1.38 -17.68 -7.26
CA THR A 82 0.41 -18.46 -6.47
C THR A 82 -0.75 -18.99 -7.31
N THR A 83 -0.97 -18.46 -8.52
CA THR A 83 -1.93 -19.00 -9.48
C THR A 83 -1.30 -20.19 -10.19
N SER A 84 -1.95 -21.35 -10.09
CA SER A 84 -1.58 -22.59 -10.77
C SER A 84 -2.43 -22.84 -12.00
#